data_AF-A0A954B4U1-F1
#
_entry.id   AF-A0A954B4U1-F1
#
_cell.length_a   1.000
_cell.length_b   1.000
_cell.length_c   1.000
_cell.angle_alpha   90.00
_cell.angle_beta   90.00
_cell.angle_gamma   90.00
#
_symmetry.space_group_name_H-M   'P 1'
#
loop_
_entity.id
_entity.type
_entity.pdbx_description
1 polymer ?
#
loop_
_entity_poly.entity_id
_entity_poly.type
_entity_poly.pdbx_seq_one_letter_code
_entity_poly.pdbx_strand_id
1 'polypeptide(L)'
;MTATTAERYRSYRGLPLFSMGFRPFFLLAAVWAALAVPVWIAAFAGWLPVDHFGRDWHAHEMVFGYLSGVIAGFLLTAVPNWTGRLPVTGAPL
;
A
#
# COMPACT_ATOMS: atom_id res chain seq x y z
N MET A 1 -34.25 0.60 -0.76
CA MET A 1 -33.42 0.91 0.44
C MET A 1 -31.97 0.77 0.04
N THR A 2 -31.17 1.82 0.18
CA THR A 2 -29.70 1.76 -0.03
C THR A 2 -29.08 0.98 1.13
N ALA A 3 -28.34 -0.09 0.84
CA ALA A 3 -27.67 -0.89 1.86
C ALA A 3 -26.67 -0.04 2.67
N THR A 4 -26.66 -0.24 3.98
CA THR A 4 -25.70 0.41 4.88
C THR A 4 -24.27 -0.05 4.55
N THR A 5 -23.26 0.74 4.93
CA THR A 5 -21.85 0.35 4.74
C THR A 5 -21.49 -0.94 5.49
N ALA A 6 -22.18 -1.23 6.61
CA ALA A 6 -22.00 -2.44 7.40
C ALA A 6 -22.53 -3.69 6.70
N GLU A 7 -23.66 -3.55 6.02
CA GLU A 7 -24.24 -4.62 5.19
C GLU A 7 -23.38 -4.85 3.95
N ARG A 8 -22.88 -3.79 3.30
CA ARG A 8 -21.96 -3.91 2.16
C ARG A 8 -20.65 -4.59 2.52
N TYR A 9 -20.07 -4.30 3.69
CA TYR A 9 -18.87 -4.99 4.18
C TYR A 9 -19.12 -6.49 4.42
N ARG A 10 -20.19 -6.84 5.16
CA ARG A 10 -20.51 -8.25 5.48
C ARG A 10 -20.93 -9.07 4.27
N SER A 11 -21.53 -8.43 3.26
CA SER A 11 -21.98 -9.08 2.03
C SER A 11 -20.92 -9.08 0.92
N TYR A 12 -19.74 -8.50 1.14
CA TYR A 12 -18.69 -8.48 0.14
C TYR A 12 -18.19 -9.90 -0.16
N ARG A 13 -18.39 -10.35 -1.39
CA ARG A 13 -17.93 -11.67 -1.90
C ARG A 13 -16.86 -11.58 -3.00
N GLY A 14 -16.31 -10.39 -3.23
CA GLY A 14 -15.26 -10.18 -4.23
C GLY A 14 -13.86 -10.55 -3.73
N LEU A 15 -12.84 -10.19 -4.50
CA LEU A 15 -11.44 -10.38 -4.15
C LEU A 15 -11.12 -9.72 -2.79
N PRO A 16 -10.56 -10.45 -1.80
CA PRO A 16 -10.26 -9.89 -0.48
C PRO A 16 -9.39 -8.63 -0.53
N LEU A 17 -8.60 -8.45 -1.59
CA LEU A 17 -7.81 -7.25 -1.83
C LEU A 17 -8.66 -5.98 -1.89
N PHE A 18 -9.84 -6.01 -2.52
CA PHE A 18 -10.72 -4.84 -2.65
C PHE A 18 -11.80 -4.79 -1.57
N SER A 19 -11.70 -5.64 -0.53
CA SER A 19 -12.68 -5.65 0.55
C SER A 19 -12.56 -4.41 1.45
N MET A 20 -11.37 -3.83 1.57
CA MET A 20 -11.10 -2.63 2.38
C MET A 20 -10.06 -1.78 1.66
N GLY A 21 -10.31 -0.47 1.57
CA GLY A 21 -9.45 0.47 0.82
C GLY A 21 -7.97 0.44 1.21
N PHE A 22 -7.60 0.11 2.45
CA PHE A 22 -6.20 0.07 2.87
C PHE A 22 -5.40 -1.14 2.36
N ARG A 23 -6.06 -2.27 2.09
CA ARG A 23 -5.41 -3.54 1.71
C ARG A 23 -4.60 -3.44 0.41
N PRO A 24 -5.10 -2.82 -0.68
CA PRO A 24 -4.31 -2.68 -1.90
C PRO A 24 -3.07 -1.83 -1.65
N PHE A 25 -3.15 -0.76 -0.87
CA PHE A 25 -2.00 0.11 -0.61
C PHE A 25 -0.92 -0.58 0.23
N PHE A 26 -1.29 -1.33 1.27
CA PHE A 26 -0.28 -2.11 2.01
C PHE A 26 0.32 -3.23 1.17
N LEU A 27 -0.47 -3.90 0.31
CA LEU A 27 0.07 -4.91 -0.60
C LEU A 27 1.05 -4.28 -1.60
N LEU A 28 0.67 -3.16 -2.22
CA LEU A 28 1.53 -2.44 -3.17
C LEU A 28 2.81 -1.95 -2.49
N ALA A 29 2.73 -1.41 -1.27
CA ALA A 29 3.91 -1.00 -0.51
C ALA A 29 4.82 -2.20 -0.20
N ALA A 30 4.25 -3.34 0.21
CA ALA A 30 5.02 -4.55 0.46
C ALA A 30 5.71 -5.08 -0.81
N VAL A 31 5.00 -5.11 -1.93
CA VAL A 31 5.57 -5.49 -3.24
C VAL A 31 6.66 -4.53 -3.66
N TRP A 32 6.47 -3.22 -3.50
CA TRP A 32 7.48 -2.21 -3.82
C TRP A 32 8.77 -2.42 -3.01
N ALA A 33 8.65 -2.58 -1.70
CA ALA A 33 9.80 -2.85 -0.84
C ALA A 33 10.49 -4.18 -1.20
N ALA A 34 9.71 -5.22 -1.49
CA ALA A 34 10.23 -6.52 -1.91
C ALA A 34 10.98 -6.49 -3.25
N LEU A 35 10.79 -5.46 -4.07
CA LEU A 35 11.53 -5.25 -5.32
C LEU A 35 12.69 -4.26 -5.17
N ALA A 36 12.41 -3.07 -4.60
CA ALA A 36 13.38 -1.99 -4.51
C ALA A 36 14.55 -2.31 -3.57
N VAL A 37 14.28 -2.99 -2.44
CA VAL A 37 15.34 -3.34 -1.47
C VAL A 37 16.33 -4.35 -2.06
N PRO A 38 15.90 -5.46 -2.71
CA PRO A 38 16.85 -6.35 -3.39
C PRO A 38 17.65 -5.69 -4.50
N VAL A 39 17.06 -4.77 -5.29
CA VAL A 39 17.80 -4.01 -6.31
C VAL A 39 18.92 -3.19 -5.68
N TRP A 40 18.63 -2.48 -4.59
CA TRP A 40 19.65 -1.73 -3.85
C TRP A 40 20.73 -2.65 -3.25
N ILE A 41 20.35 -3.80 -2.67
CA ILE A 41 21.30 -4.80 -2.15
C ILE A 41 22.20 -5.33 -3.26
N ALA A 42 21.64 -5.65 -4.43
CA ALA A 42 22.42 -6.12 -5.58
C ALA A 42 23.42 -5.06 -6.05
N ALA A 43 23.04 -3.78 -6.06
CA ALA A 43 23.97 -2.69 -6.36
C ALA A 43 25.08 -2.57 -5.31
N PHE A 44 24.74 -2.66 -4.04
CA PHE A 44 25.70 -2.63 -2.94
C PHE A 44 26.66 -3.83 -2.94
N ALA A 45 26.18 -5.00 -3.37
CA ALA A 45 26.97 -6.21 -3.56
C ALA A 45 27.85 -6.17 -4.83
N GLY A 46 27.77 -5.11 -5.64
CA GLY A 46 28.53 -4.95 -6.87
C GLY A 46 27.95 -5.70 -8.07
N TRP A 47 26.73 -6.22 -7.98
CA TRP A 47 26.03 -6.89 -9.09
C TRP A 47 25.29 -5.93 -10.01
N LEU A 48 25.00 -4.71 -9.55
CA LEU A 48 24.38 -3.64 -10.33
C LEU A 48 25.18 -2.33 -10.21
N PRO A 49 25.02 -1.38 -11.16
CA PRO A 49 25.70 -0.09 -11.12
C PRO A 49 25.27 0.76 -9.92
N VAL A 50 26.21 1.06 -9.02
CA VAL A 50 25.94 1.83 -7.79
C VAL A 50 25.68 3.33 -8.04
N ASP A 51 26.11 3.84 -9.19
CA ASP A 51 25.81 5.20 -9.65
C ASP A 51 24.31 5.39 -9.94
N HIS A 52 23.62 4.34 -10.39
CA HIS A 52 22.18 4.35 -10.67
C HIS A 52 21.35 3.92 -9.45
N PHE A 53 21.80 2.90 -8.73
CA PHE A 53 21.05 2.24 -7.65
C PHE A 53 21.68 2.45 -6.27
N GLY A 54 22.41 3.55 -6.08
CA GLY A 54 23.09 3.89 -4.85
C GLY A 54 22.16 4.31 -3.71
N ARG A 55 22.74 4.87 -2.65
CA ARG A 55 22.00 5.32 -1.46
C ARG A 55 20.87 6.30 -1.80
N ASP A 56 21.13 7.27 -2.68
CA ASP A 56 20.17 8.34 -2.95
C ASP A 56 18.95 7.79 -3.71
N TRP A 57 19.17 6.83 -4.62
CA TRP A 57 18.09 6.07 -5.26
C TRP A 57 17.28 5.29 -4.23
N HIS A 58 17.94 4.50 -3.37
CA HIS A 58 17.24 3.75 -2.32
C HIS A 58 16.43 4.65 -1.39
N ALA A 59 17.00 5.77 -0.94
CA ALA A 59 16.30 6.73 -0.10
C ALA A 59 15.07 7.32 -0.81
N HIS A 60 15.21 7.67 -2.09
CA HIS A 60 14.09 8.13 -2.91
C HIS A 60 12.98 7.07 -2.98
N GLU A 61 13.33 5.81 -3.25
CA GLU A 61 12.37 4.71 -3.35
C GLU A 61 11.66 4.41 -2.02
N MET A 62 12.36 4.51 -0.90
CA MET A 62 11.77 4.28 0.42
C MET A 62 10.84 5.42 0.84
N VAL A 63 11.16 6.67 0.50
CA VAL A 63 10.37 7.85 0.88
C VAL A 63 9.18 8.07 -0.05
N PHE A 64 9.40 8.05 -1.36
CA PHE A 64 8.36 8.42 -2.33
C PHE A 64 7.56 7.22 -2.85
N GLY A 65 8.15 6.02 -2.88
CA GLY A 65 7.45 4.79 -3.25
C GLY A 65 6.81 4.11 -2.04
N TYR A 66 7.65 3.49 -1.20
CA TYR A 66 7.20 2.68 -0.07
C TYR A 66 6.39 3.47 0.96
N LEU A 67 6.98 4.54 1.53
CA LEU A 67 6.35 5.32 2.60
C LEU A 67 5.05 5.98 2.13
N SER A 68 5.00 6.53 0.91
CA SER A 68 3.75 7.06 0.34
C SER A 68 2.63 6.01 0.31
N GLY A 69 2.94 4.78 -0.12
CA GLY A 69 1.99 3.66 -0.12
C GLY A 69 1.52 3.29 1.30
N VAL A 70 2.45 3.24 2.26
CA VAL A 70 2.12 3.00 3.68
C VAL A 70 1.25 4.10 4.25
N ILE A 71 1.53 5.38 3.96
CA ILE A 71 0.72 6.53 4.41
C ILE A 71 -0.71 6.42 3.86
N ALA A 72 -0.88 6.11 2.57
CA ALA A 72 -2.20 5.92 1.98
C ALA A 72 -2.97 4.79 2.68
N GLY A 73 -2.35 3.62 2.88
CA GLY A 73 -2.95 2.50 3.60
C GLY A 73 -3.31 2.84 5.05
N PHE A 74 -2.41 3.56 5.75
CA PHE A 74 -2.64 4.01 7.11
C PHE A 74 -3.82 4.98 7.19
N LEU A 75 -3.88 6.02 6.36
CA LEU A 75 -4.97 7.00 6.37
C LEU A 75 -6.33 6.35 6.07
N LEU A 76 -6.38 5.40 5.13
CA LEU A 76 -7.60 4.64 4.82
C LEU A 76 -8.03 3.70 5.95
N THR A 77 -7.15 3.42 6.91
CA THR A 77 -7.47 2.69 8.14
C THR A 77 -7.84 3.66 9.28
N ALA A 78 -7.06 4.74 9.44
CA ALA A 78 -7.14 5.68 10.54
C ALA A 78 -8.37 6.59 10.46
N VAL A 79 -8.70 7.12 9.28
CA VAL A 79 -9.84 8.04 9.11
C VAL A 79 -11.18 7.39 9.46
N PRO A 80 -11.51 6.17 8.98
CA PRO A 80 -12.71 5.46 9.44
C PRO A 80 -12.73 5.27 10.95
N ASN A 81 -11.60 4.88 11.54
CA ASN A 81 -11.48 4.66 12.99
C ASN A 81 -11.71 5.93 13.81
N TRP A 82 -11.13 7.06 13.40
CA TRP A 82 -11.32 8.35 14.08
C TRP A 82 -12.71 8.94 13.91
N THR A 83 -13.36 8.68 12.78
CA THR A 83 -14.69 9.24 12.47
C THR A 83 -15.85 8.34 12.90
N GLY A 84 -15.56 7.14 13.43
CA GLY A 84 -16.58 6.14 13.76
C GLY A 84 -17.35 5.62 12.55
N ARG A 85 -16.82 5.83 11.34
CA ARG A 85 -17.42 5.37 10.08
C ARG A 85 -16.75 4.09 9.63
N LEU A 86 -17.47 3.30 8.84
CA LEU A 86 -16.89 2.10 8.24
C LEU A 86 -15.96 2.45 7.07
N PRO A 87 -14.92 1.64 6.81
CA PRO A 87 -14.03 1.84 5.67
C PRO A 87 -14.77 1.83 4.33
N VAL A 88 -14.16 2.43 3.31
CA VAL A 88 -14.64 2.31 1.94
C VAL A 88 -14.52 0.84 1.50
N THR A 89 -15.60 0.30 0.92
CA THR A 89 -15.74 -1.11 0.56
C THR A 89 -16.28 -1.24 -0.86
N GLY A 90 -15.73 -2.17 -1.64
CA GLY A 90 -16.19 -2.46 -3.00
C GLY A 90 -15.77 -1.43 -4.05
N ALA A 91 -16.12 -1.73 -5.31
CA ALA A 91 -15.86 -0.87 -6.46
C ALA A 91 -17.01 0.14 -6.68
N PRO A 92 -16.75 1.32 -7.28
CA PRO A 92 -15.46 1.75 -7.81
C PRO A 92 -14.63 2.44 -6.71
N LEU A 93 -13.39 1.95 -6.53
CA LEU A 93 -12.32 2.65 -5.83
C LEU A 93 -11.66 3.64 -6.80
#